data_AF-A0A356I9R3-F1
#
_entry.id   AF-A0A356I9R3-F1
#
_cell.length_a   1.000
_cell.length_b   1.000
_cell.length_c   1.000
_cell.angle_alpha   90.00
_cell.angle_beta   90.00
_cell.angle_gamma   90.00
#
_symmetry.space_group_name_H-M   'P 1'
#
loop_
_entity.id
_entity.type
_entity.pdbx_description
1 polymer ?
#
loop_
_entity_poly.entity_id
_entity_poly.type
_entity_poly.pdbx_seq_one_letter_code
_entity_poly.pdbx_strand_id
1 'polypeptide(L)'
;MRKCALQAILSLEFGQEPVQAAQFSYLYDKEDEQEGIEIPLFLLNLVNGVADYREELDKELSTRLKSGWTLDRMTLIDKNIMRLGLFEILYFEETPGRVAVNEAVELA
;
A
#
# COMPACT_ATOMS: atom_id res chain seq x y z
N MET A 1 10.35 1.97 3.34
CA MET A 1 9.72 1.32 2.17
C MET A 1 8.19 1.31 2.26
N ARG A 2 7.55 0.84 3.33
CA ARG A 2 6.07 0.85 3.44
C ARG A 2 5.45 2.24 3.41
N LYS A 3 6.10 3.25 4.02
CA LYS A 3 5.71 4.66 3.88
C LYS A 3 5.70 5.12 2.40
N CYS A 4 6.72 4.74 1.62
CA CYS A 4 6.77 5.01 0.19
C CYS A 4 5.65 4.25 -0.55
N ALA A 5 5.42 2.98 -0.22
CA ALA A 5 4.32 2.20 -0.80
C ALA A 5 2.97 2.88 -0.54
N LEU A 6 2.72 3.36 0.69
CA LEU A 6 1.50 4.10 1.03
C LEU A 6 1.35 5.39 0.20
N GLN A 7 2.41 6.18 0.04
CA GLN A 7 2.39 7.39 -0.80
C GLN A 7 2.11 7.07 -2.27
N ALA A 8 2.71 6.01 -2.80
CA ALA A 8 2.46 5.54 -4.16
C ALA A 8 1.01 5.05 -4.32
N ILE A 9 0.51 4.22 -3.41
CA ILE A 9 -0.87 3.71 -3.40
C ILE A 9 -1.88 4.85 -3.33
N LEU A 10 -1.64 5.86 -2.48
CA LEU A 10 -2.47 7.06 -2.44
C LEU A 10 -2.49 7.81 -3.77
N SER A 11 -1.37 7.84 -4.49
CA SER A 11 -1.30 8.48 -5.81
C SER A 11 -2.15 7.75 -6.86
N LEU A 12 -2.32 6.43 -6.74
CA LEU A 12 -3.20 5.63 -7.61
C LEU A 12 -4.67 6.05 -7.49
N GLU A 13 -5.09 6.55 -6.33
CA GLU A 13 -6.45 7.07 -6.11
C GLU A 13 -6.73 8.31 -6.97
N PHE A 14 -5.69 8.96 -7.50
CA PHE A 14 -5.78 10.10 -8.41
C PHE A 14 -5.44 9.73 -9.87
N GLY A 15 -5.44 8.43 -10.20
CA GLY A 15 -5.27 7.94 -11.57
C GLY A 15 -3.82 7.81 -12.05
N GLN A 16 -2.85 7.79 -11.14
CA GLN A 16 -1.46 7.47 -11.49
C GLN A 16 -1.29 5.97 -11.77
N GLU A 17 -0.40 5.64 -12.71
CA GLU A 17 -0.03 4.25 -12.97
C GLU A 17 0.90 3.70 -11.87
N PRO A 18 0.76 2.40 -11.49
CA PRO A 18 1.51 1.80 -10.38
C PRO A 18 3.02 2.03 -10.41
N VAL A 19 3.65 1.79 -11.56
CA VAL A 19 5.11 1.92 -11.72
C VAL A 19 5.55 3.38 -11.58
N GLN A 20 4.79 4.32 -12.16
CA GLN A 20 5.10 5.74 -12.09
C GLN A 20 4.94 6.27 -10.66
N ALA A 21 3.88 5.85 -9.97
CA ALA A 21 3.65 6.20 -8.57
C ALA A 21 4.75 5.67 -7.65
N ALA A 22 5.17 4.42 -7.85
CA ALA A 22 6.28 3.81 -7.11
C ALA A 22 7.60 4.54 -7.36
N GLN A 23 7.88 4.87 -8.62
CA GLN A 23 9.07 5.64 -9.01
C GLN A 23 9.07 7.01 -8.33
N PHE A 24 7.99 7.77 -8.48
CA PHE A 24 7.87 9.12 -7.92
C PHE A 24 8.05 9.11 -6.40
N SER A 25 7.36 8.21 -5.69
CA SER A 25 7.47 8.11 -4.24
C SER A 25 8.86 7.69 -3.77
N TYR A 26 9.56 6.82 -4.51
CA TYR A 26 10.90 6.38 -4.15
C TYR A 26 11.97 7.46 -4.35
N LEU A 27 11.75 8.33 -5.34
CA LEU A 27 12.70 9.40 -5.70
C LEU A 27 12.48 10.71 -4.94
N TYR A 28 11.28 10.93 -4.38
CA TYR A 28 10.92 12.22 -3.78
C TYR A 28 11.92 12.74 -2.73
N ASP A 29 12.50 11.87 -1.91
CA ASP A 29 13.49 12.23 -0.87
C ASP A 29 14.96 12.04 -1.32
N LYS A 30 15.19 11.63 -2.58
CA LYS A 30 16.54 11.42 -3.11
C LYS A 30 16.97 12.65 -3.89
N GLU A 31 17.81 13.47 -3.26
CA GLU A 31 18.32 14.74 -3.81
C GLU A 31 19.14 14.58 -5.11
N ASP A 32 19.55 13.37 -5.47
CA ASP A 32 20.34 13.10 -6.68
C ASP A 32 19.52 12.38 -7.75
N GLU A 33 19.23 13.12 -8.83
CA GLU A 33 18.83 12.57 -10.13
C GLU A 33 19.95 11.67 -10.67
N GLN A 34 19.93 10.38 -10.31
CA GLN A 34 20.72 9.38 -11.00
C GLN A 34 19.86 8.74 -12.09
N GLU A 35 20.22 8.99 -13.35
CA GLU A 35 19.74 8.17 -14.47
C GLU A 35 20.09 6.70 -14.16
N GLY A 36 19.07 5.83 -14.18
CA GLY A 36 19.23 4.40 -13.94
C GLY A 36 18.84 3.89 -12.54
N ILE A 37 18.03 4.63 -11.77
CA ILE A 37 17.55 4.14 -10.47
C ILE A 37 16.63 2.93 -10.63
N GLU A 38 17.10 1.79 -10.11
CA GLU A 38 16.33 0.57 -9.99
C GLU A 38 15.35 0.68 -8.82
N ILE A 39 14.05 0.61 -9.11
CA ILE A 39 13.01 0.63 -8.07
C ILE A 39 13.09 -0.70 -7.32
N PRO A 40 13.17 -0.70 -5.98
CA PRO A 40 13.22 -1.95 -5.22
C PRO A 40 12.00 -2.83 -5.54
N LEU A 41 12.25 -4.09 -5.88
CA LEU A 41 11.20 -5.05 -6.24
C LEU A 41 10.13 -5.17 -5.15
N PHE A 42 10.54 -5.10 -3.88
CA PHE A 42 9.61 -5.09 -2.74
C PHE A 42 8.59 -3.94 -2.82
N LEU A 43 9.02 -2.73 -3.19
CA LEU A 43 8.11 -1.58 -3.35
C LEU A 43 7.13 -1.82 -4.48
N LEU A 44 7.62 -2.28 -5.64
CA LEU A 44 6.77 -2.58 -6.79
C LEU A 44 5.74 -3.66 -6.45
N ASN A 45 6.15 -4.71 -5.75
CA ASN A 45 5.24 -5.79 -5.33
C ASN A 45 4.12 -5.27 -4.41
N LEU A 46 4.44 -4.40 -3.46
CA LEU A 46 3.42 -3.80 -2.59
C LEU A 46 2.43 -2.92 -3.38
N VAL A 47 2.94 -2.04 -4.25
CA VAL A 47 2.09 -1.09 -5.00
C VAL A 47 1.24 -1.83 -6.03
N ASN A 48 1.84 -2.69 -6.84
CA ASN A 48 1.12 -3.49 -7.84
C ASN A 48 0.14 -4.44 -7.17
N GLY A 49 0.55 -5.13 -6.12
CA GLY A 49 -0.31 -6.06 -5.41
C GLY A 49 -1.54 -5.39 -4.81
N VAL A 50 -1.39 -4.23 -4.17
CA VAL A 50 -2.56 -3.49 -3.67
C VAL A 50 -3.45 -2.98 -4.81
N ALA A 51 -2.87 -2.60 -5.96
CA ALA A 51 -3.64 -2.19 -7.12
C ALA A 51 -4.43 -3.36 -7.74
N ASP A 52 -3.78 -4.50 -7.93
CA ASP A 52 -4.32 -5.69 -8.58
C ASP A 52 -5.41 -6.37 -7.74
N TYR A 53 -5.24 -6.44 -6.42
CA TYR A 53 -6.18 -7.09 -5.50
C TYR A 53 -7.14 -6.11 -4.81
N ARG A 54 -7.26 -4.87 -5.30
CA ARG A 54 -7.98 -3.79 -4.60
C ARG A 54 -9.42 -4.17 -4.22
N GLU A 55 -10.16 -4.77 -5.16
CA GLU A 55 -11.56 -5.14 -4.93
C GLU A 55 -11.69 -6.29 -3.92
N GLU A 56 -10.82 -7.29 -4.01
CA GLU A 56 -10.77 -8.40 -3.06
C GLU A 56 -10.40 -7.94 -1.65
N LEU A 57 -9.41 -7.05 -1.54
CA LEU A 57 -9.00 -6.46 -0.26
C LEU A 57 -10.14 -5.67 0.37
N ASP A 58 -10.82 -4.82 -0.40
CA ASP A 58 -11.98 -4.06 0.09
C ASP A 58 -13.12 -4.98 0.54
N LYS A 59 -13.37 -6.06 -0.21
CA LYS A 59 -14.37 -7.06 0.15
C LYS A 59 -14.02 -7.76 1.45
N GLU A 60 -12.79 -8.27 1.59
CA GLU A 60 -12.36 -8.98 2.81
C GLU A 60 -12.39 -8.04 4.01
N LEU A 61 -11.84 -6.82 3.89
CA LEU A 61 -11.89 -5.80 4.95
C LEU A 61 -13.33 -5.54 5.40
N SER A 62 -14.26 -5.35 4.45
CA SER A 62 -15.66 -5.09 4.76
C SER A 62 -16.33 -6.20 5.57
N THR A 63 -15.90 -7.46 5.42
CA THR A 63 -16.42 -8.58 6.24
C THR A 63 -15.91 -8.59 7.68
N ARG A 64 -14.80 -7.90 7.95
CA ARG A 64 -14.11 -7.88 9.25
C ARG A 64 -14.38 -6.63 10.07
N LEU A 65 -15.07 -5.64 9.50
CA LEU A 65 -15.40 -4.41 10.21
C LEU A 65 -16.41 -4.65 11.34
N LYS A 66 -16.32 -3.82 12.38
CA LYS A 66 -17.30 -3.80 13.47
C LYS A 66 -18.69 -3.48 12.92
N SER A 67 -19.73 -4.08 13.49
CA SER A 67 -21.13 -3.79 13.12
C SER A 67 -21.41 -2.28 13.06
N GLY A 68 -21.98 -1.83 11.95
CA GLY A 68 -22.30 -0.43 11.67
C GLY A 68 -21.15 0.41 11.11
N TRP A 69 -19.95 -0.16 10.93
CA TRP A 69 -18.82 0.49 10.25
C TRP A 69 -18.71 0.01 8.81
N THR A 70 -18.30 0.93 7.93
CA THR A 70 -18.13 0.70 6.50
C THR A 70 -16.86 1.36 6.01
N LEU A 71 -16.23 0.81 4.97
CA LEU A 71 -14.96 1.32 4.43
C LEU A 71 -15.07 2.76 3.89
N ASP A 72 -16.24 3.16 3.39
CA ASP A 72 -16.49 4.52 2.88
C ASP A 72 -16.43 5.60 3.96
N ARG A 73 -16.57 5.23 5.24
CA ARG A 73 -16.48 6.15 6.38
C ARG A 73 -15.04 6.41 6.83
N MET A 74 -14.08 5.65 6.32
CA MET A 74 -12.68 5.76 6.71
C MET A 74 -11.97 6.79 5.85
N THR A 75 -10.95 7.44 6.41
CA THR A 75 -10.13 8.35 5.61
C THR A 75 -9.47 7.57 4.48
N LEU A 76 -9.14 8.27 3.38
CA LEU A 76 -8.45 7.64 2.26
C LEU A 76 -7.10 7.02 2.68
N ILE A 77 -6.43 7.64 3.65
CA ILE A 77 -5.17 7.17 4.22
C ILE A 77 -5.38 5.87 4.99
N ASP A 78 -6.29 5.86 5.96
CA ASP A 78 -6.55 4.66 6.80
C ASP A 78 -6.98 3.47 5.94
N LYS A 79 -7.85 3.72 4.96
CA LYS A 79 -8.30 2.68 4.02
C LYS A 79 -7.12 2.06 3.26
N ASN A 80 -6.19 2.88 2.78
CA ASN A 80 -5.03 2.39 2.03
C ASN A 80 -3.96 1.74 2.94
N ILE A 81 -3.81 2.19 4.18
CA ILE A 81 -2.99 1.48 5.20
C ILE A 81 -3.55 0.08 5.44
N MET A 82 -4.86 -0.06 5.63
CA MET A 82 -5.50 -1.35 5.84
C MET A 82 -5.37 -2.27 4.62
N ARG A 83 -5.55 -1.75 3.40
CA ARG A 83 -5.34 -2.52 2.17
C ARG A 83 -3.90 -3.02 2.06
N LEU A 84 -2.92 -2.16 2.32
CA LEU A 84 -1.50 -2.52 2.31
C LEU A 84 -1.19 -3.62 3.33
N GLY A 85 -1.62 -3.43 4.58
CA GLY A 85 -1.41 -4.42 5.63
C GLY A 85 -2.08 -5.76 5.33
N LEU A 86 -3.33 -5.74 4.84
CA LEU A 86 -4.04 -6.96 4.47
C LEU A 86 -3.41 -7.65 3.27
N PHE A 87 -2.96 -6.90 2.28
CA PHE A 87 -2.24 -7.46 1.13
C PHE A 87 -0.98 -8.21 1.58
N GLU A 88 -0.17 -7.61 2.45
CA GLU A 88 1.02 -8.27 3.00
C GLU A 88 0.66 -9.56 3.75
N ILE A 89 -0.41 -9.54 4.55
CA ILE A 89 -0.86 -10.73 5.32
C ILE A 89 -1.31 -11.88 4.40
N LEU A 90 -2.01 -11.58 3.31
CA LEU A 90 -2.65 -12.60 2.47
C LEU A 90 -1.75 -13.08 1.33
N TYR A 91 -0.90 -12.22 0.79
CA TYR A 91 -0.22 -12.46 -0.48
C TYR A 91 1.30 -12.32 -0.41
N PHE A 92 1.87 -11.98 0.75
CA PHE A 92 3.31 -11.77 0.91
C PHE A 92 3.92 -12.67 2.00
N GLU A 93 4.13 -13.94 1.66
CA GLU A 93 4.62 -14.98 2.60
C GLU A 93 5.96 -14.65 3.27
N GLU A 94 6.80 -13.84 2.63
CA GLU A 94 8.08 -13.40 3.19
C GLU A 94 7.93 -12.47 4.41
N THR A 95 6.78 -11.81 4.57
CA THR A 95 6.48 -10.97 5.74
C THR A 95 5.52 -11.69 6.69
N PRO A 96 5.96 -12.04 7.91
CA PRO A 96 5.05 -12.63 8.90
C PRO A 96 3.86 -11.69 9.17
N GLY A 97 2.65 -12.22 9.23
CA GLY A 97 1.44 -11.40 9.41
C GLY A 97 1.47 -10.47 10.63
N ARG A 98 2.11 -10.91 11.74
CA ARG A 98 2.38 -10.04 12.91
C ARG A 98 3.16 -8.78 12.54
N VAL A 99 4.18 -8.92 11.70
CA VAL A 99 5.03 -7.80 11.27
C VAL A 99 4.22 -6.87 10.38
N ALA A 100 3.48 -7.41 9.41
CA ALA A 100 2.59 -6.61 8.56
C ALA A 100 1.57 -5.79 9.38
N VAL A 101 0.95 -6.40 10.40
CA VAL A 101 0.04 -5.68 11.31
C VAL A 101 0.77 -4.58 12.08
N ASN A 102 1.94 -4.86 12.65
CA ASN A 102 2.70 -3.87 13.41
C ASN A 102 3.07 -2.67 12.53
N GLU A 103 3.54 -2.93 11.32
CA GLU A 103 3.92 -1.88 10.36
C GLU A 103 2.71 -1.05 9.90
N ALA A 104 1.54 -1.68 9.71
CA ALA A 104 0.31 -0.96 9.40
C ALA A 104 -0.12 -0.05 10.55
N VAL A 105 0.05 -0.47 11.80
CA VAL A 105 -0.24 0.36 12.99
C VAL A 105 0.71 1.55 13.08
N GLU A 106 2.01 1.38 12.79
CA GLU A 106 2.99 2.48 12.80
C GLU A 106 2.75 3.52 11.69
N LEU A 107 2.00 3.18 10.64
CA LEU A 107 1.65 4.11 9.56
C LEU A 107 0.40 4.96 9.86
N ALA A 108 -0.44 4.55 10.80
CA ALA A 108 -1.72 5.19 11.15
C ALA A 108 -1.55 6.27 12.21
#